data_AF-P59944-F1
#
_entry.id   AF-P59944-F1
#
_cell.length_a   1.000
_cell.length_b   1.000
_cell.length_c   1.000
_cell.angle_alpha   90.00
_cell.angle_beta   90.00
_cell.angle_gamma   90.00
#
_symmetry.space_group_name_H-M   'P 1'
#
loop_
_entity.id
_entity.type
_entity.pdbx_description
1 polymer ?
#
loop_
_entity_poly.entity_id
_entity_poly.type
_entity_poly.pdbx_seq_one_letter_code
_entity_poly.pdbx_strand_id
1 'polypeptide(L)' 'QFTNVSCTTSKECWSVCEKLYNTSRGKCMNKKCRCYS' A
#
# COMPACT_ATOMS: atom_id res chain seq x y z
N GLN A 1 -5.08 3.63 -5.57
CA GLN A 1 -6.18 3.38 -4.62
C GLN A 1 -5.66 3.38 -3.20
N PHE A 2 -6.37 4.01 -2.25
CA PHE A 2 -6.01 3.94 -0.83
C PHE A 2 -6.61 2.69 -0.20
N THR A 3 -5.85 2.04 0.67
CA THR A 3 -6.33 0.95 1.51
C THR A 3 -6.62 1.46 2.91
N ASN A 4 -7.35 0.67 3.69
CA ASN A 4 -7.55 0.92 5.12
C ASN A 4 -6.39 0.39 5.98
N VAL A 5 -5.30 -0.08 5.36
CA VAL A 5 -4.14 -0.58 6.10
C VAL A 5 -3.27 0.59 6.51
N SER A 6 -3.07 0.72 7.82
CA SER A 6 -2.14 1.67 8.39
C SER A 6 -0.71 1.29 8.04
N CYS A 7 0.11 2.27 7.73
CA CYS A 7 1.53 2.07 7.44
C CYS A 7 2.37 3.15 8.10
N THR A 8 3.62 2.80 8.38
CA THR A 8 4.66 3.73 8.81
C THR A 8 5.68 3.95 7.71
N THR A 9 5.93 2.93 6.88
CA THR A 9 6.87 2.96 5.77
C THR A 9 6.21 2.43 4.48
N SER A 10 6.70 2.90 3.33
CA SER A 10 6.17 2.46 2.03
C SER A 10 6.34 0.97 1.76
N LYS A 11 7.35 0.32 2.36
CA LYS A 11 7.64 -1.11 2.20
C LYS A 11 6.51 -2.00 2.74
N GLU A 12 5.88 -1.60 3.84
CA GLU A 12 4.73 -2.32 4.42
C GLU A 12 3.56 -2.41 3.43
N CYS A 13 3.44 -1.41 2.55
CA CYS A 13 2.38 -1.36 1.56
C CYS A 13 2.61 -2.31 0.39
N TRP A 14 3.85 -2.70 0.07
CA TRP A 14 4.12 -3.51 -1.12
C TRP A 14 3.43 -4.86 -1.04
N SER A 15 3.58 -5.58 0.08
CA SER A 15 2.90 -6.87 0.29
C SER A 15 1.38 -6.74 0.37
N VAL A 16 0.88 -5.62 0.93
CA VAL A 16 -0.56 -5.34 1.00
C VAL A 16 -1.15 -5.10 -0.39
N CYS A 17 -0.46 -4.28 -1.20
CA CYS A 17 -0.88 -3.95 -2.56
C CYS A 17 -0.78 -5.15 -3.49
N GLU A 18 0.24 -6.00 -3.30
CA GLU A 18 0.38 -7.25 -4.04
C GLU A 18 -0.78 -8.19 -3.73
N LYS A 19 -1.15 -8.35 -2.45
CA LYS A 19 -2.27 -9.20 -2.05
C LYS A 19 -3.64 -8.70 -2.52
N LEU A 20 -3.87 -7.38 -2.49
CA LEU A 20 -5.19 -6.80 -2.79
C LEU A 20 -5.41 -6.47 -4.27
N TYR A 21 -4.36 -6.02 -4.95
CA TYR A 21 -4.45 -5.48 -6.31
C TYR A 21 -3.44 -6.11 -7.27
N ASN A 22 -2.72 -7.15 -6.85
CA ASN A 22 -1.66 -7.81 -7.63
C ASN A 22 -0.60 -6.81 -8.14
N THR A 23 -0.29 -5.80 -7.32
CA THR A 23 0.74 -4.77 -7.62
C THR A 23 1.66 -4.57 -6.42
N SER A 24 2.96 -4.74 -6.61
CA SER A 24 3.96 -4.38 -5.60
C SER A 24 4.23 -2.86 -5.56
N ARG A 25 3.53 -2.07 -6.40
CA ARG A 25 3.67 -0.62 -6.44
C ARG A 25 2.73 0.01 -5.41
N GLY A 26 3.28 0.37 -4.26
CA GLY A 26 2.55 1.09 -3.23
C GLY A 26 3.45 2.09 -2.51
N LYS A 27 2.84 3.13 -1.94
CA LYS A 27 3.52 4.02 -1.00
C LYS A 27 2.69 4.26 0.23
N CYS A 28 3.37 4.52 1.35
CA CYS A 28 2.70 4.98 2.55
C CYS A 28 2.41 6.48 2.40
N MET A 29 1.15 6.86 2.51
CA MET A 29 0.71 8.24 2.34
C MET A 29 -0.41 8.54 3.34
N ASN A 30 -0.22 9.57 4.17
CA ASN A 30 -1.12 9.91 5.26
C ASN A 30 -1.39 8.73 6.22
N LYS A 31 -0.32 8.01 6.59
CA LYS A 31 -0.37 6.78 7.42
C LYS A 31 -1.21 5.64 6.83
N LYS A 32 -1.60 5.70 5.56
CA LYS A 32 -2.35 4.65 4.86
C LYS A 32 -1.62 4.19 3.60
N CYS A 33 -1.78 2.93 3.25
CA CYS A 33 -1.19 2.42 2.03
C CYS A 33 -1.96 2.92 0.80
N ARG A 34 -1.26 3.59 -0.10
CA ARG A 34 -1.76 3.93 -1.44
C ARG A 34 -1.11 3.00 -2.45
N CYS A 35 -1.89 2.06 -2.96
CA CYS A 35 -1.50 1.15 -4.03
C CYS A 35 -1.69 1.82 -5.39
N TYR A 36 -0.73 1.66 -6.29
CA TYR A 36 -0.82 2.10 -7.67
C TYR A 36 -1.12 0.87 -8.52
N SER A 37 -2.36 0.79 -9.00
CA SER A 37 -2.75 -0.06 -10.12
C SER A 37 -2.05 0.43 -11.39
#